data_AF-A0A4Q4QX31-F1
#
_entry.id   AF-A0A4Q4QX31-F1
#
_cell.length_a   1.000
_cell.length_b   1.000
_cell.length_c   1.000
_cell.angle_alpha   90.00
_cell.angle_beta   90.00
_cell.angle_gamma   90.00
#
_symmetry.space_group_name_H-M   'P 1'
#
loop_
_entity.id
_entity.type
_entity.pdbx_description
1 polymer ?
#
loop_
_entity_poly.entity_id
_entity_poly.type
_entity_poly.pdbx_seq_one_letter_code
_entity_poly.pdbx_strand_id
1 'polypeptide(L)'
;MLQFSFVLWLPYFAINIAATLHGQQETGFQELQDRERHGASANERVQARSVEDKNSIQILCKENIFSYAHDWEVYFGPRGTSVDPCNLEPFYSVFNITSEVVSGDLFSIIYDPPPKISETWSGFASPLADADCSIVGDASGSPTLKCGQSLTAAFAKDPGYNEPTIGCYEGAFRYKRVYFAEFTL
;
A
#
# COMPACT_ATOMS: atom_id res chain seq x y z
N MET A 1 10.66 11.61 -66.81
CA MET A 1 10.90 10.14 -66.79
C MET A 1 12.32 9.90 -66.34
N LEU A 2 12.52 9.23 -65.21
CA LEU A 2 13.78 8.57 -64.85
C LEU A 2 13.49 7.54 -63.74
N GLN A 3 13.70 6.28 -64.11
CA GLN A 3 13.61 5.06 -63.30
C GLN A 3 14.83 4.92 -62.39
N PHE A 4 14.70 4.21 -61.26
CA PHE A 4 15.69 3.25 -60.70
C PHE A 4 14.92 2.37 -59.67
N SER A 5 14.59 1.11 -59.95
CA SER A 5 15.40 -0.14 -59.89
C SER A 5 15.28 -0.86 -58.54
N PHE A 6 14.40 -1.88 -58.49
CA PHE A 6 14.38 -2.93 -57.46
C PHE A 6 15.37 -4.03 -57.87
N VAL A 7 16.28 -4.41 -56.97
CA VAL A 7 17.16 -5.58 -57.13
C VAL A 7 16.76 -6.62 -56.08
N LEU A 8 16.12 -7.68 -56.57
CA LEU A 8 15.89 -8.93 -55.84
C LEU A 8 17.20 -9.72 -55.79
N TRP A 9 17.60 -10.16 -54.61
CA TRP A 9 18.63 -11.18 -54.40
C TRP A 9 18.09 -12.23 -53.42
N LEU A 10 17.73 -13.39 -53.95
CA LEU A 10 17.77 -14.68 -53.27
C LEU A 10 18.76 -15.52 -54.10
N PRO A 11 19.70 -16.26 -53.48
CA PRO A 11 19.43 -17.69 -53.36
C PRO A 11 20.04 -18.41 -52.13
N TYR A 12 19.34 -19.50 -51.74
CA TYR A 12 19.87 -20.81 -51.35
C TYR A 12 20.67 -20.94 -50.05
N PHE A 13 20.08 -21.64 -49.07
CA PHE A 13 20.72 -22.83 -48.48
C PHE A 13 19.64 -23.80 -48.01
N ALA A 14 19.53 -24.92 -48.71
CA ALA A 14 18.85 -26.12 -48.24
C ALA A 14 19.83 -26.88 -47.34
N ILE A 15 19.41 -27.23 -46.12
CA ILE A 15 20.08 -28.24 -45.30
C ILE A 15 19.04 -29.29 -44.94
N ASN A 16 19.28 -30.51 -45.42
CA ASN A 16 18.60 -31.74 -45.05
C ASN A 16 18.77 -32.01 -43.56
N ILE A 17 17.69 -32.35 -42.85
CA ILE A 17 17.73 -33.36 -41.77
C ILE A 17 16.47 -34.22 -41.86
N ALA A 18 16.66 -35.42 -42.38
CA ALA A 18 15.84 -36.59 -42.06
C ALA A 18 16.40 -37.26 -40.80
N ALA A 19 15.55 -38.00 -40.09
CA ALA A 19 15.71 -38.62 -38.76
C ALA A 19 15.36 -37.65 -37.62
N THR A 20 14.33 -37.88 -36.80
CA THR A 20 14.04 -39.15 -36.12
C THR A 20 12.55 -39.17 -35.78
N LEU A 21 11.79 -40.08 -36.39
CA LEU A 21 10.37 -40.32 -36.13
C LEU A 21 10.28 -41.46 -35.11
N HIS A 22 10.46 -41.17 -33.83
CA HIS A 22 10.04 -42.02 -32.72
C HIS A 22 10.11 -41.23 -31.42
N GLY A 23 8.95 -41.04 -30.77
CA GLY A 23 8.88 -40.43 -29.43
C GLY A 23 7.94 -39.23 -29.29
N GLN A 24 6.84 -39.15 -30.03
CA GLN A 24 5.73 -38.24 -29.71
C GLN A 24 4.55 -39.02 -29.14
N GLN A 25 4.69 -39.50 -27.91
CA GLN A 25 3.57 -39.87 -27.05
C GLN A 25 4.16 -40.16 -25.68
N GLU A 26 4.13 -39.18 -24.76
CA GLU A 26 4.07 -39.40 -23.29
C GLU A 26 4.40 -38.16 -22.42
N THR A 27 4.77 -37.00 -22.96
CA THR A 27 5.10 -35.84 -22.11
C THR A 27 3.95 -34.87 -21.80
N GLY A 28 2.77 -35.04 -22.41
CA GLY A 28 1.65 -34.11 -22.23
C GLY A 28 0.82 -34.26 -20.94
N PHE A 29 0.93 -35.39 -20.23
CA PHE A 29 0.07 -35.68 -19.08
C PHE A 29 0.75 -35.43 -17.72
N GLN A 30 2.08 -35.40 -17.67
CA GLN A 30 2.83 -35.12 -16.44
C GLN A 30 3.01 -33.62 -16.16
N GLU A 31 3.02 -32.78 -17.19
CA GLU A 31 3.16 -31.32 -17.01
C GLU A 31 1.88 -30.64 -16.50
N LEU A 32 0.71 -31.26 -16.73
CA LEU A 32 -0.56 -30.79 -16.19
C LEU A 32 -0.76 -31.20 -14.72
N GLN A 33 -0.27 -32.37 -14.31
CA GLN A 33 -0.39 -32.83 -12.92
C GLN A 33 0.54 -32.07 -11.96
N ASP A 34 1.75 -31.68 -12.37
CA ASP A 34 2.64 -30.89 -11.52
C ASP A 34 2.18 -29.42 -11.38
N ARG A 35 1.45 -28.90 -12.37
CA ARG A 35 0.84 -27.56 -12.28
C ARG A 35 -0.34 -27.51 -11.31
N GLU A 36 -1.13 -28.58 -11.21
CA GLU A 36 -2.21 -28.67 -10.23
C GLU A 36 -1.70 -28.96 -8.81
N ARG A 37 -0.61 -29.72 -8.66
CA ARG A 37 -0.01 -30.02 -7.34
C ARG A 37 0.69 -28.82 -6.68
N HIS A 38 1.08 -27.81 -7.46
CA HIS A 38 1.63 -26.55 -6.93
C HIS A 38 0.63 -25.38 -6.99
N GLY A 39 -0.47 -25.51 -7.73
CA GLY A 39 -1.56 -24.52 -7.76
C GLY A 39 -2.43 -24.51 -6.50
N ALA A 40 -2.64 -25.67 -5.87
CA ALA A 40 -3.47 -25.76 -4.66
C ALA A 40 -2.81 -25.09 -3.44
N SER A 41 -1.47 -25.14 -3.32
CA SER A 41 -0.76 -24.57 -2.17
C SER A 41 -0.57 -23.05 -2.24
N ALA A 42 -0.46 -22.48 -3.44
CA ALA A 42 -0.31 -21.04 -3.61
C ALA A 42 -1.65 -20.30 -3.41
N ASN A 43 -2.75 -20.86 -3.89
CA ASN A 43 -4.07 -20.21 -3.78
C ASN A 43 -4.65 -20.30 -2.35
N GLU A 44 -4.47 -21.41 -1.62
CA GLU A 44 -4.84 -21.47 -0.20
C GLU A 44 -4.00 -20.51 0.66
N ARG A 45 -2.70 -20.34 0.35
CA ARG A 45 -1.85 -19.35 1.03
C ARG A 45 -2.20 -17.91 0.71
N VAL A 46 -2.72 -17.61 -0.48
CA VAL A 46 -3.17 -16.27 -0.85
C VAL A 46 -4.57 -15.98 -0.28
N GLN A 47 -5.40 -17.00 -0.11
CA GLN A 47 -6.78 -16.83 0.38
C GLN A 47 -6.87 -16.81 1.91
N ALA A 48 -5.96 -17.51 2.62
CA ALA A 48 -5.84 -17.43 4.09
C ALA A 48 -5.32 -16.08 4.60
N ARG A 49 -4.66 -15.28 3.74
CA ARG A 49 -4.20 -13.91 4.06
C ARG A 49 -5.31 -12.86 4.11
N SER A 50 -6.53 -13.22 3.71
CA SER A 50 -7.55 -12.22 3.36
C SER A 50 -8.27 -11.57 4.55
N VAL A 51 -8.03 -12.00 5.80
CA VAL A 51 -8.59 -11.34 7.01
C VAL A 51 -7.58 -11.24 8.16
N GLU A 52 -6.57 -12.10 8.24
CA GLU A 52 -5.56 -12.15 9.34
C GLU A 52 -4.32 -11.25 9.13
N ASP A 53 -4.17 -10.59 7.98
CA ASP A 53 -2.95 -9.84 7.63
C ASP A 53 -3.03 -8.33 7.87
N LYS A 54 -4.17 -7.80 8.33
CA LYS A 54 -4.30 -6.39 8.68
C LYS A 54 -3.61 -6.17 10.02
N ASN A 55 -2.37 -5.75 9.95
CA ASN A 55 -1.45 -5.67 11.08
C ASN A 55 -0.59 -4.40 10.98
N SER A 56 -1.09 -3.41 10.23
CA SER A 56 -0.46 -2.11 10.07
C SER A 56 -1.49 -1.02 10.30
N ILE A 57 -1.09 0.00 11.05
CA ILE A 57 -1.80 1.26 11.21
C ILE A 57 -0.93 2.39 10.66
N GLN A 58 -1.50 3.28 9.86
CA GLN A 58 -0.81 4.41 9.24
C GLN A 58 -1.57 5.70 9.50
N ILE A 59 -0.84 6.76 9.83
CA ILE A 59 -1.38 8.10 10.10
C ILE A 59 -0.92 9.04 9.00
N LEU A 60 -1.90 9.65 8.33
CA LEU A 60 -1.69 10.64 7.30
C LEU A 60 -2.16 12.01 7.80
N CYS A 61 -1.42 13.05 7.43
CA CYS A 61 -1.92 14.41 7.48
C CYS A 61 -2.57 14.71 6.11
N LYS A 62 -3.79 15.21 6.15
CA LYS A 62 -4.57 15.65 4.99
C LYS A 62 -4.70 17.16 5.06
N GLU A 63 -4.63 17.81 3.91
CA GLU A 63 -4.87 19.23 3.78
C GLU A 63 -5.82 19.50 2.63
N ASN A 64 -6.83 20.33 2.89
CA ASN A 64 -7.66 20.91 1.85
C ASN A 64 -6.94 22.12 1.23
N ILE A 65 -6.68 22.10 -0.08
CA ILE A 65 -5.89 23.16 -0.73
C ILE A 65 -6.61 24.52 -0.78
N PHE A 66 -7.93 24.54 -0.65
CA PHE A 66 -8.73 25.77 -0.75
C PHE A 66 -8.88 26.47 0.59
N SER A 67 -9.00 25.71 1.68
CA SER A 67 -9.16 26.25 3.03
C SER A 67 -7.88 26.21 3.86
N TYR A 68 -6.85 25.48 3.42
CA TYR A 68 -5.70 25.11 4.25
C TYR A 68 -6.10 24.46 5.58
N ALA A 69 -7.28 23.85 5.65
CA ALA A 69 -7.68 23.06 6.81
C ALA A 69 -6.90 21.74 6.80
N HIS A 70 -6.42 21.33 7.98
CA HIS A 70 -5.67 20.10 8.17
C HIS A 70 -6.49 19.09 8.96
N ASP A 71 -6.48 17.85 8.51
CA ASP A 71 -7.06 16.72 9.23
C ASP A 71 -5.97 15.65 9.43
N TRP A 72 -6.10 14.89 10.50
CA TRP A 72 -5.36 13.66 10.71
C TRP A 72 -6.28 12.48 10.41
N GLU A 73 -5.85 11.62 9.49
CA GLU A 73 -6.58 10.42 9.12
C GLU A 73 -5.77 9.18 9.47
N VAL A 74 -6.43 8.20 10.07
CA VAL A 74 -5.82 6.95 10.52
C VAL A 74 -6.39 5.80 9.70
N TYR A 75 -5.50 4.96 9.19
CA TYR A 75 -5.81 3.89 8.28
C TYR A 75 -5.32 2.55 8.83
N PHE A 76 -6.15 1.53 8.73
CA PHE A 76 -5.81 0.16 9.10
C PHE A 76 -5.80 -0.74 7.88
N GLY A 77 -4.75 -1.56 7.74
CA GLY A 77 -4.58 -2.41 6.56
C GLY A 77 -3.40 -3.36 6.65
N PRO A 78 -2.99 -3.97 5.53
CA PRO A 78 -2.00 -5.03 5.52
C PRO A 78 -0.61 -4.52 5.87
N ARG A 79 0.14 -5.40 6.53
CA ARG A 79 1.55 -5.17 6.83
C ARG A 79 2.40 -5.02 5.55
N GLY A 80 3.44 -4.20 5.60
CA GLY A 80 4.41 -4.02 4.51
C GLY A 80 3.89 -3.27 3.28
N THR A 81 2.68 -2.70 3.35
CA THR A 81 2.05 -1.95 2.26
C THR A 81 1.83 -0.51 2.71
N SER A 82 2.20 0.49 1.91
CA SER A 82 1.86 1.89 2.20
C SER A 82 0.44 2.20 1.76
N VAL A 83 -0.27 3.03 2.53
CA VAL A 83 -1.60 3.48 2.14
C VAL A 83 -1.51 4.44 0.93
N ASP A 84 -2.38 4.20 -0.04
CA ASP A 84 -2.69 5.14 -1.10
C ASP A 84 -3.99 5.89 -0.73
N PRO A 85 -3.94 7.17 -0.34
CA PRO A 85 -5.13 7.92 0.07
C PRO A 85 -6.10 8.17 -1.09
N CYS A 86 -5.68 7.98 -2.35
CA CYS A 86 -6.54 8.13 -3.51
C CYS A 86 -7.25 6.82 -3.89
N ASN A 87 -6.72 5.68 -3.44
CA ASN A 87 -7.28 4.36 -3.64
C ASN A 87 -7.11 3.53 -2.37
N LEU A 88 -8.11 3.58 -1.49
CA LEU A 88 -7.97 3.08 -0.13
C LEU A 88 -7.81 1.57 -0.05
N GLU A 89 -8.36 0.77 -0.95
CA GLU A 89 -8.24 -0.69 -0.85
C GLU A 89 -6.77 -1.12 -0.91
N PRO A 90 -6.29 -1.98 0.01
CA PRO A 90 -7.03 -2.81 0.99
C PRO A 90 -7.15 -2.22 2.42
N PHE A 91 -6.93 -0.92 2.60
CA PHE A 91 -7.06 -0.19 3.86
C PHE A 91 -8.49 0.28 4.14
N TYR A 92 -8.75 0.57 5.42
CA TYR A 92 -9.98 1.20 5.90
C TYR A 92 -9.62 2.41 6.76
N SER A 93 -10.32 3.52 6.57
CA SER A 93 -10.23 4.66 7.48
C SER A 93 -10.90 4.29 8.80
N VAL A 94 -10.17 4.43 9.89
CA VAL A 94 -10.67 4.08 11.24
C VAL A 94 -10.85 5.32 12.13
N PHE A 95 -10.26 6.45 11.75
CA PHE A 95 -10.35 7.69 12.49
C PHE A 95 -10.10 8.90 11.58
N ASN A 96 -10.80 9.99 11.83
CA ASN A 96 -10.48 11.31 11.31
C ASN A 96 -10.68 12.34 12.43
N ILE A 97 -9.66 13.16 12.68
CA ILE A 97 -9.78 14.33 13.57
C ILE A 97 -9.28 15.57 12.83
N THR A 98 -10.08 16.62 12.85
CA THR A 98 -9.66 17.92 12.36
C THR A 98 -8.63 18.50 13.31
N SER A 99 -7.43 18.76 12.79
CA SER A 99 -6.44 19.57 13.49
C SER A 99 -7.09 20.93 13.67
N GLU A 100 -7.15 21.43 14.91
CA GLU A 100 -7.68 22.76 15.19
C GLU A 100 -7.11 23.76 14.18
N VAL A 101 -8.01 24.48 13.51
CA VAL A 101 -7.68 25.51 12.51
C VAL A 101 -6.59 26.38 13.12
N VAL A 102 -5.39 26.38 12.53
CA VAL A 102 -4.30 27.19 13.05
C VAL A 102 -4.73 28.64 12.94
N SER A 103 -5.16 29.21 14.07
CA SER A 103 -5.84 30.49 14.09
C SER A 103 -4.86 31.59 13.72
N GLY A 104 -5.13 32.26 12.60
CA GLY A 104 -4.53 33.54 12.27
C GLY A 104 -4.06 33.66 10.82
N ASP A 105 -3.39 32.63 10.30
CA ASP A 105 -2.74 32.70 9.00
C ASP A 105 -2.99 31.41 8.21
N LEU A 106 -3.46 31.53 6.96
CA LEU A 106 -3.63 30.41 6.04
C LEU A 106 -2.25 29.90 5.59
N PHE A 107 -1.58 29.09 6.41
CA PHE A 107 -0.30 28.50 6.03
C PHE A 107 -0.40 26.98 5.92
N SER A 108 0.24 26.48 4.86
CA SER A 108 0.32 25.06 4.60
C SER A 108 1.39 24.43 5.49
N ILE A 109 0.98 23.52 6.37
CA ILE A 109 1.89 22.69 7.18
C ILE A 109 2.11 21.29 6.58
N ILE A 110 1.47 20.96 5.46
CA ILE A 110 1.49 19.60 4.90
C ILE A 110 2.91 19.08 4.54
N TYR A 111 3.86 19.99 4.31
CA TYR A 111 5.25 19.65 4.01
C TYR A 111 6.10 19.37 5.24
N ASP A 112 5.73 19.96 6.38
CA ASP A 112 6.34 19.72 7.68
C ASP A 112 5.21 19.60 8.71
N PRO A 113 4.42 18.51 8.64
CA PRO A 113 3.29 18.33 9.54
C PRO A 113 3.82 18.27 10.97
N PRO A 114 3.08 18.81 11.96
CA PRO A 114 3.50 18.78 13.35
C PRO A 114 3.99 17.38 13.70
N PRO A 115 5.26 17.24 14.10
CA PRO A 115 5.84 15.92 14.30
C PRO A 115 5.24 15.23 15.53
N LYS A 116 4.28 15.84 16.23
CA LYS A 116 3.84 15.34 17.53
C LYS A 116 2.34 15.46 17.66
N ILE A 117 1.70 14.31 17.70
CA ILE A 117 0.37 14.19 18.30
C ILE A 117 0.61 14.40 19.80
N SER A 118 0.09 15.48 20.38
CA SER A 118 0.24 15.81 21.81
C SER A 118 -0.95 15.35 22.65
N GLU A 119 -1.91 14.68 22.02
CA GLU A 119 -3.19 14.31 22.60
C GLU A 119 -3.40 12.81 22.53
N THR A 120 -4.39 12.34 23.29
CA THR A 120 -4.88 10.97 23.16
C THR A 120 -6.06 10.97 22.20
N TRP A 121 -5.94 10.21 21.11
CA TRP A 121 -7.05 9.95 20.19
C TRP A 121 -7.68 8.61 20.56
N SER A 122 -8.96 8.61 20.90
CA SER A 122 -9.71 7.41 21.32
C SER A 122 -10.93 7.21 20.42
N GLY A 123 -11.51 6.01 20.44
CA GLY A 123 -12.80 5.74 19.80
C GLY A 123 -12.72 5.42 18.30
N PHE A 124 -11.55 5.03 17.79
CA PHE A 124 -11.43 4.49 16.43
C PHE A 124 -11.69 2.99 16.40
N ALA A 125 -12.12 2.50 15.23
CA ALA A 125 -12.38 1.08 15.02
C ALA A 125 -11.11 0.25 15.33
N SER A 126 -11.24 -0.66 16.29
CA SER A 126 -10.11 -1.42 16.82
C SER A 126 -9.66 -2.52 15.84
N PRO A 127 -8.34 -2.75 15.69
CA PRO A 127 -7.79 -3.93 15.03
C PRO A 127 -8.07 -5.23 15.80
N LEU A 128 -8.35 -5.15 17.10
CA LEU A 128 -8.73 -6.26 17.96
C LEU A 128 -10.24 -6.23 18.23
N ALA A 129 -10.94 -7.34 17.97
CA ALA A 129 -12.36 -7.46 18.30
C ALA A 129 -12.57 -7.12 19.79
N ASP A 130 -13.53 -6.25 20.08
CA ASP A 130 -13.96 -5.86 21.43
C ASP A 130 -12.89 -5.20 22.32
N ALA A 131 -11.81 -4.65 21.74
CA ALA A 131 -10.83 -3.86 22.48
C ALA A 131 -10.99 -2.36 22.25
N ASP A 132 -10.98 -1.57 23.32
CA ASP A 132 -10.84 -0.11 23.19
C ASP A 132 -9.42 0.23 22.78
N CYS A 133 -9.29 0.99 21.68
CA CYS A 133 -8.01 1.47 21.17
C CYS A 133 -7.85 2.97 21.31
N SER A 134 -6.61 3.37 21.58
CA SER A 134 -6.18 4.76 21.62
C SER A 134 -4.81 4.94 20.99
N ILE A 135 -4.59 6.08 20.34
CA ILE A 135 -3.27 6.56 19.93
C ILE A 135 -2.89 7.61 20.96
N VAL A 136 -1.90 7.28 21.79
CA VAL A 136 -1.43 8.15 22.87
C VAL A 136 -0.19 8.88 22.36
N GLY A 137 -0.30 10.20 22.26
CA GLY A 137 0.81 11.10 22.02
C GLY A 137 1.13 11.91 23.28
N ASP A 138 2.42 12.09 23.59
CA ASP A 138 2.89 12.79 24.80
C ASP A 138 3.73 14.04 24.48
N ALA A 139 3.72 14.47 23.21
CA ALA A 139 4.57 15.55 22.69
C ALA A 139 6.08 15.40 22.97
N SER A 140 6.54 14.22 23.37
CA SER A 140 7.94 13.94 23.68
C SER A 140 8.57 12.99 22.66
N GLY A 141 7.78 12.13 22.02
CA GLY A 141 8.23 11.20 20.98
C GLY A 141 7.17 10.81 19.96
N SER A 142 7.41 9.68 19.27
CA SER A 142 6.42 9.08 18.38
C SER A 142 5.19 8.63 19.17
N PRO A 143 3.98 8.76 18.60
CA PRO A 143 2.77 8.28 19.24
C PRO A 143 2.81 6.75 19.47
N THR A 144 1.96 6.25 20.36
CA THR A 144 1.86 4.82 20.67
C THR A 144 0.41 4.35 20.49
N LEU A 145 0.20 3.27 19.75
CA LEU A 145 -1.06 2.54 19.71
C LEU A 145 -1.19 1.70 20.98
N LYS A 146 -2.31 1.82 21.68
CA LYS A 146 -2.70 0.95 22.80
C LYS A 146 -4.10 0.41 22.56
N CYS A 147 -4.24 -0.90 22.58
CA CYS A 147 -5.53 -1.59 22.44
C CYS A 147 -5.67 -2.59 23.58
N GLY A 148 -6.61 -2.33 24.50
CA GLY A 148 -6.77 -3.12 25.73
C GLY A 148 -5.46 -3.28 26.52
N GLN A 149 -5.25 -4.47 27.10
CA GLN A 149 -3.99 -4.83 27.79
C GLN A 149 -3.02 -5.63 26.90
N SER A 150 -3.48 -6.11 25.75
CA SER A 150 -2.79 -7.11 24.93
C SER A 150 -1.90 -6.50 23.85
N LEU A 151 -2.23 -5.32 23.33
CA LEU A 151 -1.50 -4.72 22.22
C LEU A 151 -0.98 -3.32 22.58
N THR A 152 0.33 -3.16 22.46
CA THR A 152 1.01 -1.88 22.51
C THR A 152 2.03 -1.83 21.38
N ALA A 153 1.93 -0.84 20.49
CA ALA A 153 2.83 -0.68 19.36
C ALA A 153 3.27 0.78 19.24
N ALA A 154 4.57 1.03 19.22
CA ALA A 154 5.12 2.36 18.99
C ALA A 154 5.06 2.69 17.50
N PHE A 155 4.64 3.90 17.15
CA PHE A 155 4.74 4.37 15.79
C PHE A 155 6.19 4.75 15.44
N ALA A 156 6.57 4.46 14.21
CA ALA A 156 7.77 4.97 13.58
C ALA A 156 7.39 6.02 12.54
N LYS A 157 8.35 6.90 12.22
CA LYS A 157 8.22 7.84 11.10
C LYS A 157 8.03 7.04 9.80
N ASP A 158 7.02 7.39 9.01
CA ASP A 158 6.72 6.67 7.76
C ASP A 158 7.91 6.74 6.78
N PRO A 159 8.28 5.64 6.10
CA PRO A 159 9.34 5.67 5.09
C PRO A 159 9.09 6.70 3.98
N GLY A 160 7.82 6.95 3.66
CA GLY A 160 7.35 7.96 2.73
C GLY A 160 7.26 9.38 3.30
N TYR A 161 7.70 9.63 4.54
CA TYR A 161 7.62 10.97 5.13
C TYR A 161 8.36 12.01 4.31
N ASN A 162 9.50 11.67 3.70
CA ASN A 162 10.27 12.65 2.91
C ASN A 162 9.82 12.72 1.45
N GLU A 163 8.83 11.92 1.03
CA GLU A 163 8.30 11.93 -0.34
C GLU A 163 7.39 13.15 -0.58
N PRO A 164 7.16 13.52 -1.85
CA PRO A 164 6.16 14.54 -2.19
C PRO A 164 4.77 14.21 -1.65
N THR A 165 3.95 15.24 -1.44
CA THR A 165 2.55 15.05 -1.06
C THR A 165 1.77 14.34 -2.17
N ILE A 166 0.83 13.49 -1.79
CA ILE A 166 -0.06 12.79 -2.71
C ILE A 166 -1.30 13.65 -2.95
N GLY A 167 -1.59 13.97 -4.20
CA GLY A 167 -2.79 14.73 -4.57
C GLY A 167 -3.93 13.82 -4.94
N CYS A 168 -5.08 13.95 -4.28
CA CYS A 168 -6.30 13.18 -4.59
C CYS A 168 -7.45 14.12 -4.97
N TYR A 169 -8.52 13.56 -5.57
CA TYR A 169 -9.73 14.29 -5.96
C TYR A 169 -9.43 15.52 -6.82
N GLU A 170 -8.76 15.29 -7.95
CA GLU A 170 -8.35 16.36 -8.89
C GLU A 170 -7.47 17.44 -8.23
N GLY A 171 -6.76 17.08 -7.15
CA GLY A 171 -5.87 17.97 -6.42
C GLY A 171 -6.52 18.76 -5.29
N ALA A 172 -7.82 18.58 -5.04
CA ALA A 172 -8.53 19.25 -3.94
C ALA A 172 -7.95 18.94 -2.55
N PHE A 173 -7.30 17.79 -2.41
CA PHE A 173 -6.66 17.37 -1.16
C PHE A 173 -5.22 16.94 -1.38
N ARG A 174 -4.35 17.35 -0.47
CA ARG A 174 -2.96 16.89 -0.35
C ARG A 174 -2.82 15.99 0.87
N TYR A 175 -2.10 14.91 0.71
CA TYR A 175 -1.83 13.94 1.77
C TYR A 175 -0.34 13.78 1.99
N LYS A 176 0.02 13.62 3.26
CA LYS A 176 1.37 13.35 3.72
C LYS A 176 1.35 12.13 4.64
N ARG A 177 2.15 11.11 4.33
CA ARG A 177 2.36 9.99 5.24
C ARG A 177 3.27 10.44 6.38
N VAL A 178 2.85 10.23 7.62
CA VAL A 178 3.54 10.77 8.79
C VAL A 178 4.08 9.66 9.68
N TYR A 179 3.19 8.75 10.09
CA TYR A 179 3.53 7.67 11.01
C TYR A 179 2.99 6.33 10.51
N PHE A 180 3.69 5.26 10.87
CA PHE A 180 3.21 3.91 10.71
C PHE A 180 3.58 3.06 11.93
N ALA A 181 2.77 2.04 12.23
CA ALA A 181 3.13 0.98 13.15
C ALA A 181 2.68 -0.35 12.57
N GLU A 182 3.55 -1.35 12.63
CA GLU A 182 3.21 -2.74 12.35
C GLU A 182 3.19 -3.53 13.65
N PHE A 183 2.28 -4.50 13.75
CA PHE A 183 2.12 -5.32 14.94
C PHE A 183 1.72 -6.75 14.60
N THR A 184 1.55 -7.57 15.62
CA THR A 184 1.04 -8.95 15.52
C THR A 184 -0.05 -9.11 16.56
N LEU A 185 -1.17 -9.74 16.20
CA LEU A 185 -2.29 -10.03 17.10
C LEU A 185 -2.12 -11.38 17.80
#